data_AF-A0A377TW09-F1
#
_entry.id   AF-A0A377TW09-F1
#
_cell.length_a   1.000
_cell.length_b   1.000
_cell.length_c   1.000
_cell.angle_alpha   90.00
_cell.angle_beta   90.00
_cell.angle_gamma   90.00
#
_symmetry.space_group_name_H-M   'P 1'
#
loop_
_entity.id
_entity.type
_entity.pdbx_description
1 polymer ?
#
loop_
_entity_poly.entity_id
_entity_poly.type
_entity_poly.pdbx_seq_one_letter_code
_entity_poly.pdbx_strand_id
1 'polypeptide(L)' 'MLAFALSFDEIIVTTFTAGMNAPLPLWLLNQLGRPRDVPVTNVVALLVMLVTTIPILGAWWLTRDGDNDAGNGK' A
#
# COMPACT_ATOMS: atom_id res chain seq x y z
N MET A 1 0.63 -14.39 -7.43
CA MET A 1 0.04 -13.27 -6.67
C MET A 1 0.45 -13.22 -5.21
N LEU A 2 0.31 -14.32 -4.43
CA LEU A 2 0.57 -14.28 -2.98
C LEU A 2 2.01 -13.87 -2.62
N ALA A 3 3.03 -14.39 -3.31
CA ALA A 3 4.44 -14.03 -3.05
C ALA A 3 4.77 -12.56 -3.37
N PHE A 4 4.13 -11.98 -4.39
CA PHE A 4 4.28 -10.56 -4.74
C PHE A 4 3.65 -9.67 -3.67
N ALA A 5 2.41 -9.99 -3.24
CA ALA A 5 1.74 -9.28 -2.17
C ALA A 5 2.56 -9.31 -0.86
N LEU A 6 3.19 -10.44 -0.57
CA LEU A 6 4.02 -10.63 0.63
C LEU A 6 5.36 -9.85 0.54
N SER A 7 5.99 -9.79 -0.63
CA SER A 7 7.17 -8.94 -0.84
C SER A 7 6.86 -7.44 -0.75
N PHE A 8 5.67 -7.04 -1.18
CA PHE A 8 5.27 -5.64 -1.17
C PHE A 8 4.89 -5.17 0.24
N ASP A 9 4.24 -6.04 1.02
CA ASP A 9 3.96 -5.80 2.44
C ASP A 9 5.26 -5.57 3.23
N GLU A 10 6.31 -6.37 2.97
CA GLU A 10 7.62 -6.21 3.62
C GLU A 10 8.26 -4.83 3.34
N ILE A 11 8.28 -4.39 2.07
CA ILE A 11 8.85 -3.08 1.67
C ILE A 11 8.11 -1.92 2.36
N ILE A 12 6.78 -2.01 2.45
CA ILE A 12 5.95 -1.01 3.13
C ILE A 12 6.25 -1.00 4.64
N VAL A 13 6.35 -2.18 5.26
CA VAL A 13 6.70 -2.32 6.67
C VAL A 13 8.08 -1.74 6.95
N THR A 14 9.09 -2.03 6.12
CA THR A 14 10.44 -1.45 6.31
C THR A 14 10.40 0.07 6.14
N THR A 15 9.67 0.58 5.17
CA THR A 15 9.58 2.04 4.93
C THR A 15 8.85 2.76 6.06
N PHE A 16 7.80 2.14 6.61
CA PHE A 16 7.04 2.71 7.74
C PHE A 16 7.75 2.53 9.09
N THR A 17 8.69 1.60 9.21
CA THR A 17 9.44 1.34 10.46
C THR A 17 10.88 1.88 10.45
N ALA A 18 11.46 2.22 9.29
CA ALA A 18 12.84 2.70 9.17
C ALA A 18 13.06 4.15 9.68
N GLY A 19 12.00 4.90 10.01
CA GLY A 19 12.11 6.27 10.48
C GLY A 19 12.53 6.39 11.94
N MET A 20 13.40 7.35 12.29
CA MET A 20 13.73 7.71 13.68
C MET A 20 12.55 8.31 14.47
N ASN A 21 11.45 8.66 13.80
CA ASN A 21 10.22 9.21 14.41
C ASN A 21 9.16 8.12 14.58
N ALA A 22 8.07 8.43 15.30
CA ALA A 22 6.95 7.52 15.43
C ALA A 22 6.50 7.00 14.05
N PRO A 23 6.42 5.66 13.86
CA PRO A 23 6.11 5.08 12.56
C PRO A 23 4.72 5.52 12.11
N LEU A 24 4.53 5.66 10.79
CA LEU A 24 3.30 6.17 10.17
C LEU A 24 2.01 5.57 10.76
N PRO A 25 1.92 4.25 11.00
CA PRO A 25 0.77 3.63 11.66
C PRO A 25 0.56 4.11 13.10
N LEU A 26 1.62 4.18 13.90
CA LEU A 26 1.54 4.63 15.30
C LEU A 26 1.20 6.13 15.39
N TRP A 27 1.69 6.92 14.45
CA TRP A 27 1.33 8.33 14.32
C TRP A 27 -0.15 8.52 13.95
N LEU A 28 -0.68 7.71 13.03
CA LEU A 28 -2.09 7.74 12.64
C LEU A 28 -2.99 7.40 13.84
N LEU A 29 -2.64 6.37 14.61
CA LEU A 29 -3.35 5.99 15.83
C LEU A 29 -3.35 7.11 16.89
N ASN A 30 -2.22 7.80 17.07
CA ASN A 30 -2.10 8.92 18.01
C ASN A 30 -2.96 10.14 17.59
N GLN A 31 -3.25 10.29 16.30
CA GLN A 31 -4.11 11.37 15.82
C GLN A 31 -5.61 11.10 15.90
N LEU A 32 -6.05 9.84 15.98
CA LEU A 32 -7.47 9.51 16.20
C LEU A 32 -8.02 10.12 17.50
N GLY A 33 -7.17 10.35 18.50
CA GLY A 33 -7.53 10.99 19.77
C GLY A 33 -7.51 12.54 19.76
N ARG A 34 -7.13 13.18 18.65
CA ARG A 34 -7.01 14.64 18.53
C ARG A 34 -8.00 15.20 17.51
N PRO A 35 -9.12 15.82 17.96
CA PRO A 35 -10.22 16.25 17.09
C PRO A 35 -9.88 17.29 16.02
N ARG A 36 -8.76 18.01 16.17
CA ARG A 36 -8.41 19.13 15.29
C ARG A 36 -7.70 18.72 14.00
N ASP A 37 -7.06 17.54 13.99
CA ASP A 37 -6.19 17.10 12.89
C ASP A 37 -6.80 15.96 12.04
N VAL A 38 -8.12 15.75 12.19
CA VAL A 38 -8.89 14.75 11.41
C VAL A 38 -8.79 14.90 9.88
N PRO A 39 -8.72 16.12 9.29
CA PRO A 39 -8.62 16.25 7.83
C PRO A 39 -7.28 15.71 7.30
N VAL A 40 -6.19 16.02 8.01
CA VAL A 40 -4.83 15.60 7.64
C VAL A 40 -4.69 14.09 7.80
N THR A 41 -5.19 13.55 8.91
CA THR A 41 -5.19 12.11 9.21
C THR A 41 -5.94 11.32 8.13
N ASN A 42 -7.10 11.80 7.68
CA ASN A 42 -7.88 11.13 6.65
C ASN A 42 -7.18 11.15 5.27
N VAL A 43 -6.52 12.25 4.90
CA VAL A 43 -5.73 12.33 3.66
C VAL A 43 -4.55 11.37 3.70
N VAL A 44 -3.84 11.30 4.82
CA VAL A 44 -2.73 10.35 4.98
C VAL A 44 -3.23 8.91 4.94
N ALA A 45 -4.35 8.59 5.60
CA ALA A 45 -4.96 7.26 5.55
C ALA A 45 -5.33 6.87 4.12
N LEU A 46 -5.91 7.78 3.34
CA LEU A 46 -6.23 7.56 1.93
C LEU A 46 -4.96 7.32 1.09
N LEU A 47 -3.90 8.12 1.30
CA LEU A 47 -2.63 7.93 0.60
C LEU A 47 -2.00 6.57 0.92
N VAL A 48 -1.98 6.17 2.19
CA VAL A 48 -1.47 4.86 2.61
C VAL A 48 -2.27 3.74 1.93
N MET A 49 -3.60 3.86 1.91
CA MET A 49 -4.49 2.90 1.25
C MET A 49 -4.25 2.83 -0.27
N LEU A 50 -3.99 3.96 -0.93
CA LEU A 50 -3.66 3.98 -2.35
C LEU A 50 -2.30 3.33 -2.61
N VAL A 51 -1.27 3.65 -1.80
CA VAL A 51 0.07 3.08 -1.94
C VAL A 51 0.06 1.55 -1.75
N THR A 52 -0.79 1.01 -0.87
CA THR A 52 -0.94 -0.44 -0.71
C THR A 52 -1.75 -1.08 -1.84
N THR A 53 -2.76 -0.38 -2.37
CA THR A 53 -3.70 -0.95 -3.36
C THR A 53 -3.20 -0.85 -4.80
N ILE A 54 -2.48 0.21 -5.18
CA ILE A 54 -1.90 0.41 -6.52
C ILE A 54 -1.03 -0.78 -7.00
N PRO A 55 -0.08 -1.29 -6.22
CA PRO A 55 0.79 -2.38 -6.67
C PRO A 55 0.03 -3.71 -6.79
N ILE A 56 -0.96 -3.93 -5.92
CA ILE A 56 -1.87 -5.09 -6.02
C ILE A 56 -2.67 -5.02 -7.34
N LEU A 57 -3.22 -3.85 -7.66
CA LEU A 57 -3.94 -3.63 -8.92
C LEU A 57 -3.01 -3.71 -10.14
N GLY A 58 -1.80 -3.18 -10.05
CA GLY A 58 -0.78 -3.24 -11.10
C GLY A 58 -0.36 -4.67 -11.40
N ALA A 59 -0.12 -5.49 -10.36
CA ALA A 59 0.16 -6.91 -10.53
C ALA A 59 -1.04 -7.66 -11.13
N TRP A 60 -2.25 -7.35 -10.67
CA TRP A 60 -3.48 -7.94 -11.23
C TRP A 60 -3.67 -7.59 -12.69
N TRP A 61 -3.47 -6.33 -13.08
CA TRP A 61 -3.53 -5.89 -14.47
C TRP A 61 -2.45 -6.56 -15.33
N LEU A 62 -1.20 -6.56 -14.86
CA LEU A 62 -0.08 -7.17 -15.59
C LEU A 62 -0.26 -8.69 -15.77
N THR A 63 -0.86 -9.37 -14.79
CA THR A 63 -1.18 -10.81 -14.93
C THR A 63 -2.38 -11.04 -15.85
N ARG A 64 -3.29 -10.06 -15.95
CA ARG A 64 -4.43 -10.11 -16.87
C ARG A 64 -3.99 -9.91 -18.33
N ASP A 65 -2.97 -9.09 -18.59
CA ASP A 65 -2.34 -9.00 -19.91
C ASP A 65 -1.57 -10.27 -20.25
N GLY A 66 -0.91 -10.89 -19.27
CA GLY A 66 -0.27 -12.21 -19.45
C GLY A 66 -1.22 -13.32 -19.93
N ASP A 67 -2.50 -13.28 -19.55
CA ASP A 67 -3.53 -14.23 -20.02
C ASP A 67 -4.01 -13.94 -21.46
N ASN A 68 -3.95 -12.68 -21.91
CA ASN A 68 -4.33 -12.31 -23.29
C ASN A 68 -3.18 -12.55 -24.29
N ASP A 69 -1.93 -12.38 -23.85
CA ASP A 69 -0.75 -12.61 -24.69
C ASP A 69 -0.32 -14.09 -24.74
N ALA A 70 -0.62 -14.89 -23.71
CA ALA A 70 -0.35 -16.32 -23.69
C ALA A 70 -1.31 -17.16 -24.57
N GLY A 71 -2.42 -16.59 -25.03
CA GLY A 71 -3.41 -17.25 -25.89
C GLY A 71 -3.21 -17.03 -27.40
N ASN A 72 -2.31 -16.14 -27.82
CA ASN A 72 -2.08 -15.80 -29.24
C ASN A 72 -0.74 -16.32 -29.79
N GLY A 73 -0.12 -17.28 -29.09
CA GLY A 73 1.19 -17.83 -29.42
C GLY A 73 1.16 -19.30 -29.85
N LYS A 74 0.36 -19.64 -30.87
CA LYS A 74 0.46 -20.87 -31.72
C LYS A 74 0.37 -22.24 -31.05
#